data_AF-A0A9P6YF62-F1
#
_entry.id   AF-A0A9P6YF62-F1
#
_cell.length_a   1.000
_cell.length_b   1.000
_cell.length_c   1.000
_cell.angle_alpha   90.00
_cell.angle_beta   90.00
_cell.angle_gamma   90.00
#
_symmetry.space_group_name_H-M   'P 1'
#
loop_
_entity.id
_entity.type
_entity.pdbx_description
1 polymer ?
#
loop_
_entity_poly.entity_id
_entity_poly.type
_entity_poly.pdbx_seq_one_letter_code
_entity_poly.pdbx_strand_id
1 'polypeptide(L)'
;MAAIEKRMGELIAQDYDVIKKMTPRAEVVEIFKARGEDYKLRLIEDMSDDIQAMGMYYHQEYVDMCRGPHVPNTRFLKAFKLTRISGAYWRGDAQNEQLQRIYGTAWADKKQLEAYIKRIEEAEMRDHRRIGKQQDLFHLQEEAPGLVFWHPKGWALWQVVEQYMRKVYRKTGYGEVRCPQILDVSLWQKSGHWDNYQDAMFFTESEKRTYALKPMNCPGHVQVFNQGLHSYRDLPIRYGEFGACHRNEPSGALHGILRVRGFTQDDGHVFCTENQVEAEVTAFHQQALAPPAGAAAGAA
;
A
#
# COMPACT_ATOMS: atom_id res chain seq x y z
N MET A 1 7.02 -9.22 23.69
CA MET A 1 5.62 -9.56 23.36
C MET A 1 5.00 -10.49 24.39
N ALA A 2 5.40 -11.76 24.49
CA ALA A 2 4.79 -12.71 25.44
C ALA A 2 4.80 -12.25 26.92
N ALA A 3 5.92 -11.67 27.39
CA ALA A 3 6.00 -11.12 28.74
C ALA A 3 5.04 -9.95 28.98
N ILE A 4 4.83 -9.09 27.97
CA ILE A 4 3.91 -7.94 28.03
C ILE A 4 2.48 -8.44 28.09
N GLU A 5 2.10 -9.36 27.21
CA GLU A 5 0.74 -9.94 27.19
C GLU A 5 0.41 -10.63 28.52
N LYS A 6 1.35 -11.42 29.07
CA LYS A 6 1.19 -12.05 30.38
C LYS A 6 1.00 -10.99 31.47
N ARG A 7 1.84 -9.96 31.51
CA ARG A 7 1.75 -8.89 32.52
C ARG A 7 0.44 -8.10 32.40
N MET A 8 -0.03 -7.82 31.19
CA MET A 8 -1.35 -7.21 30.97
C MET A 8 -2.46 -8.11 31.50
N GLY A 9 -2.38 -9.42 31.27
CA GLY A 9 -3.33 -10.39 31.83
C GLY A 9 -3.35 -10.39 33.37
N GLU A 10 -2.18 -10.34 34.01
CA GLU A 10 -2.05 -10.22 35.48
C GLU A 10 -2.67 -8.92 36.02
N LEU A 11 -2.51 -7.80 35.31
CA LEU A 11 -3.11 -6.52 35.69
C LEU A 11 -4.63 -6.53 35.52
N ILE A 12 -5.12 -7.05 34.39
CA ILE A 12 -6.56 -7.16 34.10
C ILE A 12 -7.26 -8.08 35.11
N ALA A 13 -6.60 -9.16 35.54
CA ALA A 13 -7.15 -10.09 36.51
C ALA A 13 -7.38 -9.50 37.92
N GLN A 14 -6.85 -8.31 38.20
CA GLN A 14 -7.08 -7.61 39.47
C GLN A 14 -8.45 -6.89 39.50
N ASP A 15 -9.16 -6.81 38.37
CA ASP A 15 -10.49 -6.19 38.26
C ASP A 15 -10.55 -4.78 38.88
N TYR A 16 -9.48 -3.97 38.73
CA TYR A 16 -9.41 -2.61 39.27
C TYR A 16 -10.21 -1.59 38.42
N ASP A 17 -10.65 -0.51 39.06
CA ASP A 17 -11.37 0.60 38.43
C ASP A 17 -10.42 1.57 37.69
N VAL A 18 -10.84 2.05 36.52
CA VAL A 18 -10.14 3.10 35.79
C VAL A 18 -10.68 4.45 36.24
N ILE A 19 -9.85 5.22 36.94
CA ILE A 19 -10.30 6.48 37.54
C ILE A 19 -10.01 7.62 36.57
N LYS A 20 -11.05 8.19 35.97
CA LYS A 20 -10.96 9.41 35.17
C LYS A 20 -10.93 10.64 36.07
N LYS A 21 -9.92 11.50 35.93
CA LYS A 21 -9.86 12.83 36.53
C LYS A 21 -9.71 13.87 35.42
N MET A 22 -10.54 14.92 35.46
CA MET A 22 -10.31 16.09 34.61
C MET A 22 -9.27 16.97 35.30
N THR A 23 -8.11 17.12 34.66
CA THR A 23 -6.94 17.75 35.26
C THR A 23 -6.55 18.98 34.44
N PRO A 24 -6.29 20.15 35.06
CA PRO A 24 -5.84 21.34 34.36
C PRO A 24 -4.54 21.11 33.59
N ARG A 25 -4.38 21.77 32.43
CA ARG A 25 -3.22 21.59 31.53
C ARG A 25 -1.87 21.71 32.25
N ALA A 26 -1.72 22.70 33.14
CA ALA A 26 -0.49 22.90 33.90
C ALA A 26 -0.12 21.70 34.79
N GLU A 27 -1.10 21.11 35.48
CA GLU A 27 -0.88 19.93 36.32
C GLU A 27 -0.59 18.69 35.47
N VAL A 28 -1.23 18.54 34.31
CA VAL A 28 -0.94 17.45 33.36
C VAL A 28 0.51 17.50 32.88
N VAL A 29 1.02 18.69 32.56
CA VAL A 29 2.43 18.90 32.16
C VAL A 29 3.37 18.45 33.27
N GLU A 30 3.15 18.88 34.51
CA GLU A 30 3.99 18.48 35.64
C GLU A 30 3.96 16.97 35.91
N ILE A 31 2.78 16.33 35.78
CA ILE A 31 2.65 14.87 35.90
C ILE A 31 3.52 14.14 34.87
N PHE A 32 3.43 14.49 33.58
CA PHE A 32 4.21 13.79 32.55
C PHE A 32 5.70 14.14 32.59
N LYS A 33 6.06 15.35 33.02
CA LYS A 33 7.45 15.75 33.25
C LYS A 33 8.09 14.97 34.39
N ALA A 34 7.39 14.78 35.51
CA ALA A 34 7.87 13.98 36.63
C ALA A 34 8.04 12.49 36.27
N ARG A 35 7.35 12.01 35.24
CA ARG A 35 7.41 10.64 34.74
C ARG A 35 8.38 10.45 33.57
N GLY A 36 8.98 11.52 33.03
CA GLY A 36 9.89 11.47 31.89
C GLY A 36 9.23 11.11 30.55
N GLU A 37 7.95 11.47 30.37
CA GLU A 37 7.15 11.12 29.19
C GLU A 37 7.20 12.23 28.12
N ASP A 38 8.37 12.46 27.52
CA ASP A 38 8.63 13.60 26.61
C ASP A 38 7.67 13.66 25.40
N TYR A 39 7.27 12.50 24.87
CA TYR A 39 6.31 12.44 23.75
C TYR A 39 4.92 12.93 24.15
N LYS A 40 4.50 12.74 25.41
CA LYS A 40 3.21 13.28 25.89
C LYS A 40 3.29 14.79 26.03
N LEU A 41 4.43 15.34 26.47
CA LEU A 41 4.65 16.79 26.53
C LEU A 41 4.56 17.44 25.15
N ARG A 42 5.23 16.86 24.14
CA ARG A 42 5.12 17.32 22.74
C ARG A 42 3.67 17.31 22.23
N LEU A 43 2.89 16.26 22.56
CA LEU A 43 1.48 16.21 22.20
C LEU A 43 0.65 17.31 22.87
N ILE A 44 0.95 17.64 24.12
CA ILE A 44 0.26 18.72 24.85
C ILE A 44 0.61 20.08 24.25
N GLU A 45 1.85 20.30 23.84
CA GLU A 45 2.29 21.53 23.17
C GLU A 45 1.55 21.74 21.83
N ASP A 46 1.33 20.67 21.07
CA ASP A 46 0.58 20.70 19.81
C ASP A 46 -0.93 20.95 19.98
N MET A 47 -1.45 20.91 21.22
CA MET A 47 -2.86 21.17 21.49
C MET A 47 -3.12 22.67 21.62
N SER A 48 -4.22 23.11 21.00
CA SER A 48 -4.69 24.49 21.01
C SER A 48 -4.94 25.02 22.43
N ASP A 49 -4.73 26.33 22.61
CA ASP A 49 -4.83 27.00 23.91
C ASP A 49 -6.24 27.04 24.50
N ASP A 50 -7.27 26.74 23.73
CA ASP A 50 -8.64 26.56 24.22
C ASP A 50 -8.79 25.30 25.10
N ILE A 51 -7.90 24.32 24.98
CA ILE A 51 -7.93 23.10 25.79
C ILE A 51 -7.22 23.35 27.12
N GLN A 52 -8.01 23.78 28.11
CA GLN A 52 -7.53 24.13 29.45
C GLN A 52 -7.50 22.96 30.44
N ALA A 53 -8.20 21.86 30.14
CA ALA A 53 -8.20 20.65 30.97
C ALA A 53 -8.26 19.38 30.11
N MET A 54 -7.65 18.31 30.60
CA MET A 54 -7.53 17.04 29.88
C MET A 54 -8.01 15.89 30.77
N GLY A 55 -8.57 14.85 30.13
CA GLY A 55 -8.95 13.62 30.81
C GLY A 55 -7.73 12.77 31.12
N MET A 56 -7.36 12.69 32.39
CA MET A 56 -6.33 11.79 32.91
C MET A 56 -6.99 10.49 33.38
N TYR A 57 -6.53 9.36 32.87
CA TYR A 57 -7.04 8.03 33.20
C TYR A 57 -5.99 7.30 34.04
N TYR A 58 -6.31 7.09 35.31
CA TYR A 58 -5.45 6.39 36.26
C TYR A 58 -5.77 4.90 36.27
N HIS A 59 -4.75 4.11 36.00
CA HIS A 59 -4.70 2.66 36.11
C HIS A 59 -3.72 2.30 37.22
N GLN A 60 -4.19 2.34 38.48
CA GLN A 60 -3.32 2.21 39.66
C GLN A 60 -2.20 3.26 39.64
N GLU A 61 -0.93 2.84 39.56
CA GLU A 61 0.25 3.71 39.47
C GLU A 61 0.49 4.29 38.07
N TYR A 62 -0.07 3.66 37.04
CA TYR A 62 0.01 4.13 35.67
C TYR A 62 -1.04 5.21 35.42
N VAL A 63 -0.67 6.23 34.66
CA VAL A 63 -1.58 7.29 34.24
C VAL A 63 -1.33 7.63 32.77
N ASP A 64 -2.41 7.80 32.02
CA ASP A 64 -2.35 8.25 30.63
C ASP A 64 -3.38 9.35 30.36
N MET A 65 -3.13 10.16 29.33
CA MET A 65 -4.05 11.15 28.80
C MET A 65 -4.66 10.67 27.50
N CYS A 66 -5.98 10.77 27.40
CA CYS A 66 -6.72 10.42 26.20
C CYS A 66 -8.01 11.26 26.14
N ARG A 67 -8.61 11.38 24.95
CA ARG A 67 -9.96 11.93 24.82
C ARG A 67 -11.01 10.96 25.40
N GLY A 68 -10.78 9.66 25.28
CA GLY A 68 -11.65 8.58 25.77
C GLY A 68 -12.99 8.48 25.02
N PRO A 69 -14.01 7.79 25.60
CA PRO A 69 -14.03 7.19 26.95
C PRO A 69 -13.24 5.88 27.06
N HIS A 70 -12.91 5.49 28.31
CA HIS A 70 -12.31 4.20 28.65
C HIS A 70 -13.35 3.30 29.34
N VAL A 71 -13.06 2.00 29.44
CA VAL A 71 -13.85 1.09 30.28
C VAL A 71 -13.80 1.55 31.74
N PRO A 72 -14.89 1.42 32.52
CA PRO A 72 -14.89 1.85 33.92
C PRO A 72 -14.06 0.94 34.82
N ASN A 73 -13.84 -0.31 34.41
CA ASN A 73 -13.13 -1.33 35.18
C ASN A 73 -12.45 -2.33 34.24
N THR A 74 -11.32 -2.88 34.65
CA THR A 74 -10.54 -3.81 33.81
C THR A 74 -11.20 -5.16 33.55
N ARG A 75 -12.24 -5.54 34.31
CA ARG A 75 -13.03 -6.77 34.10
C ARG A 75 -13.62 -6.91 32.69
N PHE A 76 -13.77 -5.80 31.96
CA PHE A 76 -14.27 -5.77 30.58
C PHE A 76 -13.20 -6.10 29.53
N LEU A 77 -11.92 -6.20 29.91
CA LEU A 77 -10.78 -6.38 29.00
C LEU A 77 -10.30 -7.83 28.88
N LYS A 78 -11.13 -8.81 29.24
CA LYS A 78 -10.71 -10.22 29.37
C LYS A 78 -10.30 -10.88 28.06
N ALA A 79 -10.89 -10.51 26.93
CA ALA A 79 -10.60 -11.11 25.64
C ALA A 79 -9.73 -10.18 24.79
N PHE A 80 -8.41 -10.26 24.96
CA PHE A 80 -7.43 -9.52 24.16
C PHE A 80 -6.27 -10.42 23.72
N LYS A 81 -5.55 -10.00 22.68
CA LYS A 81 -4.32 -10.65 22.22
C LYS A 81 -3.40 -9.64 21.54
N LEU A 82 -2.10 -9.68 21.86
CA LEU A 82 -1.06 -8.98 21.12
C LEU A 82 -0.71 -9.78 19.86
N THR A 83 -0.58 -9.11 18.72
CA THR A 83 -0.47 -9.78 17.41
C THR A 83 0.93 -9.67 16.84
N ARG A 84 1.43 -8.46 16.61
CA ARG A 84 2.75 -8.23 15.99
C ARG A 84 3.44 -7.00 16.57
N ILE A 85 4.75 -6.94 16.39
CA ILE A 85 5.58 -5.77 16.67
C ILE A 85 6.10 -5.20 15.34
N SER A 86 6.13 -3.89 15.20
CA SER A 86 6.73 -3.21 14.05
C SER A 86 7.49 -1.95 14.47
N GLY A 87 8.32 -1.42 13.57
CA GLY A 87 8.79 -0.04 13.67
C GLY A 87 7.71 0.96 13.29
N ALA A 88 7.80 2.16 13.82
CA ALA A 88 7.09 3.35 13.39
C ALA A 88 7.99 4.56 13.58
N TYR A 89 7.62 5.71 13.02
CA TYR A 89 8.34 6.96 13.23
C TYR A 89 7.41 8.03 13.80
N TRP A 90 7.94 8.93 14.61
CA TRP A 90 7.16 10.04 15.15
C TRP A 90 6.57 10.88 14.00
N ARG A 91 5.25 11.16 14.08
CA ARG A 91 4.46 11.84 13.04
C ARG A 91 4.56 11.21 11.62
N GLY A 92 5.08 9.98 11.51
CA GLY A 92 5.29 9.32 10.21
C GLY A 92 6.50 9.83 9.41
N ASP A 93 7.34 10.69 10.00
CA ASP A 93 8.52 11.24 9.36
C ASP A 93 9.75 10.37 9.65
N ALA A 94 10.35 9.79 8.61
CA ALA A 94 11.49 8.90 8.69
C ALA A 94 12.77 9.56 9.21
N GLN A 95 12.84 10.90 9.28
CA GLN A 95 13.95 11.62 9.89
C GLN A 95 13.89 11.63 11.42
N ASN A 96 12.73 11.31 12.01
CA ASN A 96 12.56 11.22 13.45
C ASN A 96 13.05 9.89 14.01
N GLU A 97 13.07 9.80 15.34
CA GLU A 97 13.40 8.58 16.08
C GLU A 97 12.45 7.42 15.73
N GLN A 98 13.02 6.22 15.61
CA GLN A 98 12.25 5.01 15.39
C GLN A 98 11.59 4.55 16.70
N LEU A 99 10.27 4.44 16.67
CA LEU A 99 9.41 3.96 17.76
C LEU A 99 9.07 2.49 17.57
N GLN A 100 8.84 1.79 18.68
CA GLN A 100 8.32 0.43 18.69
C GLN A 100 6.80 0.43 18.77
N ARG A 101 6.13 -0.08 17.73
CA ARG A 101 4.67 -0.22 17.68
C ARG A 101 4.26 -1.64 18.01
N ILE A 102 3.49 -1.79 19.09
CA ILE A 102 2.89 -3.06 19.51
C ILE A 102 1.43 -3.09 19.03
N TYR A 103 1.10 -4.04 18.16
CA TYR A 103 -0.28 -4.27 17.72
C TYR A 103 -0.97 -5.27 18.64
N GLY A 104 -2.27 -5.06 18.84
CA GLY A 104 -3.14 -6.00 19.54
C GLY A 104 -4.58 -5.84 19.10
N THR A 105 -5.42 -6.76 19.54
CA THR A 105 -6.87 -6.79 19.31
C THR A 105 -7.59 -7.12 20.61
N ALA A 106 -8.80 -6.61 20.79
CA ALA A 106 -9.66 -6.91 21.93
C ALA A 106 -11.11 -7.08 21.46
N TRP A 107 -11.86 -7.96 22.11
CA TRP A 107 -13.22 -8.34 21.76
C TRP A 107 -14.08 -8.44 23.02
N ALA A 108 -15.40 -8.46 22.85
CA ALA A 108 -16.33 -8.56 23.98
C ALA A 108 -16.25 -9.93 24.67
N ASP A 109 -15.95 -10.99 23.92
CA ASP A 109 -15.86 -12.35 24.43
C ASP A 109 -14.75 -13.16 23.75
N LYS A 110 -14.39 -14.28 24.37
CA LYS A 110 -13.32 -15.17 23.90
C LYS A 110 -13.63 -15.82 22.55
N LYS A 111 -14.91 -16.11 22.27
CA LYS A 111 -15.35 -16.75 21.03
C LYS A 111 -15.10 -15.84 19.82
N GLN A 112 -15.40 -14.55 19.95
CA GLN A 112 -15.13 -13.55 18.92
C GLN A 112 -13.63 -13.36 18.69
N LEU A 113 -12.84 -13.33 19.76
CA LEU A 113 -11.38 -13.27 19.67
C LEU A 113 -10.82 -14.49 18.93
N GLU A 114 -11.21 -15.70 19.32
CA GLU A 114 -10.76 -16.94 18.67
C GLU A 114 -11.16 -16.97 17.18
N ALA A 115 -12.39 -16.55 16.85
CA ALA A 115 -12.83 -16.44 15.47
C ALA A 115 -12.00 -15.41 14.67
N TYR A 116 -11.62 -14.29 15.28
CA TYR A 116 -10.73 -13.31 14.66
C TYR A 116 -9.33 -13.88 14.41
N ILE A 117 -8.73 -14.54 15.42
CA ILE A 117 -7.40 -15.12 15.29
C ILE A 117 -7.38 -16.18 14.18
N LYS A 118 -8.40 -17.03 14.11
CA LYS A 118 -8.53 -18.00 13.02
C LYS A 118 -8.56 -17.34 11.64
N ARG A 119 -9.30 -16.23 11.47
CA ARG A 119 -9.32 -15.46 10.20
C ARG A 119 -7.96 -14.90 9.83
N ILE A 120 -7.19 -14.43 10.82
CA ILE A 120 -5.84 -13.91 10.59
C ILE A 120 -4.89 -15.03 10.16
N GLU A 121 -4.94 -16.19 10.80
CA GLU A 121 -4.15 -17.36 10.41
C GLU A 121 -4.51 -17.84 8.99
N GLU A 122 -5.80 -17.86 8.65
CA GLU A 122 -6.28 -18.16 7.30
C GLU A 122 -5.81 -17.13 6.25
N ALA A 123 -5.76 -15.85 6.62
CA ALA A 123 -5.24 -14.80 5.75
C ALA A 123 -3.72 -14.92 5.55
N GLU A 124 -2.96 -15.25 6.61
CA GLU A 124 -1.50 -15.48 6.51
C GLU A 124 -1.15 -16.68 5.64
N MET A 125 -1.98 -17.72 5.61
CA MET A 125 -1.81 -18.84 4.68
C MET A 125 -1.94 -18.42 3.21
N ARG A 126 -2.66 -17.31 2.95
CA ARG A 126 -2.89 -16.75 1.61
C ARG A 126 -1.95 -15.60 1.28
N ASP A 127 -0.96 -15.33 2.13
CA ASP A 127 0.06 -14.32 1.89
C ASP A 127 0.97 -14.77 0.73
N HIS A 128 0.94 -14.01 -0.38
CA HIS A 128 1.71 -14.30 -1.57
C HIS A 128 3.22 -14.34 -1.33
N ARG A 129 3.73 -13.67 -0.29
CA ARG A 129 5.16 -13.68 0.07
C ARG A 129 5.55 -15.00 0.70
N ARG A 130 4.68 -15.53 1.57
CA ARG A 130 4.87 -16.85 2.17
C ARG A 130 4.74 -17.95 1.12
N ILE A 131 3.70 -17.88 0.29
CA ILE A 131 3.49 -18.82 -0.83
C ILE A 131 4.66 -18.74 -1.81
N GLY A 132 5.05 -17.53 -2.22
CA GLY A 132 6.15 -17.29 -3.16
C GLY A 132 7.47 -17.88 -2.68
N LYS A 133 7.79 -17.71 -1.40
CA LYS A 133 8.97 -18.33 -0.78
C LYS A 133 8.85 -19.86 -0.70
N GLN A 134 7.72 -20.39 -0.25
CA GLN A 134 7.51 -21.83 -0.09
C GLN A 134 7.56 -22.57 -1.43
N GLN A 135 7.05 -21.95 -2.49
CA GLN A 135 6.98 -22.54 -3.82
C GLN A 135 8.14 -22.15 -4.74
N ASP A 136 9.10 -21.36 -4.26
CA ASP A 136 10.25 -20.89 -5.03
C ASP A 136 9.84 -20.13 -6.30
N LEU A 137 8.92 -19.16 -6.16
CA LEU A 137 8.37 -18.39 -7.29
C LEU A 137 9.17 -17.11 -7.57
N PHE A 138 9.58 -16.40 -6.51
CA PHE A 138 10.31 -15.15 -6.62
C PHE A 138 11.03 -14.83 -5.30
N HIS A 139 11.97 -13.89 -5.37
CA HIS A 139 12.48 -13.21 -4.18
C HIS A 139 12.70 -11.71 -4.45
N LEU A 140 13.00 -10.98 -3.38
CA LEU A 140 13.47 -9.60 -3.41
C LEU A 140 14.74 -9.53 -2.54
N GLN A 141 15.61 -8.56 -2.83
CA GLN A 141 16.86 -8.34 -2.11
C GLN A 141 17.18 -6.84 -2.03
N GLU A 142 18.05 -6.47 -1.09
CA GLU A 142 18.37 -5.06 -0.76
C GLU A 142 19.10 -4.32 -1.88
N GLU A 143 19.82 -5.02 -2.75
CA GLU A 143 20.49 -4.45 -3.91
C GLU A 143 19.48 -3.88 -4.94
N ALA A 144 18.22 -4.33 -4.89
CA ALA A 144 17.17 -3.91 -5.82
C ALA A 144 15.81 -3.80 -5.10
N PRO A 145 15.63 -2.84 -4.17
CA PRO A 145 14.43 -2.77 -3.35
C PRO A 145 13.17 -2.58 -4.20
N GLY A 146 12.16 -3.42 -4.00
CA GLY A 146 10.92 -3.37 -4.77
C GLY A 146 11.06 -3.79 -6.23
N LEU A 147 12.15 -4.46 -6.61
CA LEU A 147 12.33 -5.10 -7.90
C LEU A 147 12.33 -6.62 -7.71
N VAL A 148 11.54 -7.32 -8.51
CA VAL A 148 11.23 -8.74 -8.30
C VAL A 148 12.18 -9.61 -9.12
N PHE A 149 12.87 -10.53 -8.46
CA PHE A 149 13.61 -11.59 -9.12
C PHE A 149 12.68 -12.79 -9.31
N TRP A 150 12.16 -12.94 -10.53
CA TRP A 150 11.29 -14.07 -10.89
C TRP A 150 12.11 -15.34 -11.11
N HIS A 151 11.81 -16.39 -10.35
CA HIS A 151 12.44 -17.71 -10.49
C HIS A 151 11.79 -18.48 -11.64
N PRO A 152 12.34 -19.62 -12.09
CA PRO A 152 11.78 -20.38 -13.20
C PRO A 152 10.29 -20.72 -13.04
N LYS A 153 9.84 -21.09 -11.84
CA LYS A 153 8.44 -21.42 -11.57
C LYS A 153 7.53 -20.19 -11.57
N GLY A 154 7.99 -19.06 -10.99
CA GLY A 154 7.22 -17.81 -11.01
C GLY A 154 7.18 -17.19 -12.41
N TRP A 155 8.27 -17.28 -13.16
CA TRP A 155 8.31 -16.81 -14.55
C TRP A 155 7.45 -17.68 -15.48
N ALA A 156 7.37 -18.99 -15.25
CA ALA A 156 6.43 -19.84 -15.97
C ALA A 156 4.97 -19.40 -15.72
N LEU A 157 4.61 -19.08 -14.47
CA LEU A 157 3.29 -18.52 -14.14
C LEU A 157 3.05 -17.18 -14.84
N TRP A 158 4.04 -16.28 -14.82
CA TRP A 158 3.97 -15.01 -15.54
C TRP A 158 3.70 -15.22 -17.03
N GLN A 159 4.44 -16.13 -17.69
CA GLN A 159 4.28 -16.41 -19.10
C GLN A 159 2.88 -16.95 -19.44
N VAL A 160 2.26 -17.75 -18.58
CA VAL A 160 0.87 -18.18 -18.78
C VAL A 160 -0.08 -16.98 -18.87
N VAL A 161 0.06 -16.01 -17.95
CA VAL A 161 -0.78 -14.80 -17.93
C VAL A 161 -0.47 -13.90 -19.12
N GLU A 162 0.80 -13.61 -19.38
CA GLU A 162 1.20 -12.71 -20.48
C GLU A 162 0.77 -13.25 -21.85
N GLN A 163 0.96 -14.56 -22.11
CA GLN A 163 0.53 -15.16 -23.37
C GLN A 163 -1.00 -15.23 -23.51
N TYR A 164 -1.73 -15.32 -22.39
CA TYR A 164 -3.19 -15.19 -22.42
C TYR A 164 -3.60 -13.75 -22.79
N MET A 165 -3.06 -12.75 -22.10
CA MET A 165 -3.39 -11.33 -22.37
C MET A 165 -2.96 -10.89 -23.77
N ARG A 166 -1.86 -11.43 -24.30
CA ARG A 166 -1.45 -11.21 -25.70
C ARG A 166 -2.50 -11.69 -26.70
N LYS A 167 -3.17 -12.81 -26.41
CA LYS A 167 -4.30 -13.28 -27.24
C LYS A 167 -5.50 -12.35 -27.13
N VAL A 168 -5.73 -11.77 -25.94
CA VAL A 168 -6.77 -10.75 -25.76
C VAL A 168 -6.48 -9.57 -26.68
N TYR A 169 -5.29 -8.97 -26.62
CA TYR A 169 -4.93 -7.86 -27.54
C TYR A 169 -5.20 -8.18 -29.01
N ARG A 170 -4.76 -9.35 -29.49
CA ARG A 170 -4.97 -9.76 -30.89
C ARG A 170 -6.45 -9.89 -31.24
N LYS A 171 -7.27 -10.44 -30.32
CA LYS A 171 -8.71 -10.62 -30.53
C LYS A 171 -9.49 -9.30 -30.43
N THR A 172 -8.99 -8.34 -29.68
CA THR A 172 -9.67 -7.06 -29.41
C THR A 172 -9.15 -5.92 -30.29
N GLY A 173 -8.34 -6.23 -31.29
CA GLY A 173 -7.87 -5.27 -32.29
C GLY A 173 -6.76 -4.34 -31.80
N TYR A 174 -6.02 -4.72 -30.76
CA TYR A 174 -4.82 -4.03 -30.31
C TYR A 174 -3.60 -4.50 -31.10
N GLY A 175 -2.85 -3.54 -31.65
CA GLY A 175 -1.50 -3.76 -32.14
C GLY A 175 -0.51 -3.77 -30.96
N GLU A 176 0.08 -4.93 -30.67
CA GLU A 176 1.11 -5.00 -29.63
C GLU A 176 2.39 -4.28 -30.11
N VAL A 177 2.88 -3.33 -29.31
CA VAL A 177 4.09 -2.54 -29.57
C VAL A 177 5.09 -2.70 -28.43
N ARG A 178 6.31 -2.19 -28.61
CA ARG A 178 7.33 -2.08 -27.55
C ARG A 178 8.03 -0.74 -27.67
N CYS A 179 7.91 0.09 -26.64
CA CYS A 179 8.50 1.42 -26.60
C CYS A 179 9.72 1.47 -25.66
N PRO A 180 10.68 2.38 -25.88
CA PRO A 180 11.85 2.55 -25.02
C PRO A 180 11.49 2.81 -23.54
N GLN A 181 12.37 2.42 -22.63
CA GLN A 181 12.20 2.64 -21.19
C GLN A 181 12.82 3.94 -20.68
N ILE A 182 13.86 4.44 -21.35
CA ILE A 182 14.59 5.64 -20.98
C ILE A 182 14.20 6.73 -21.98
N LEU A 183 13.58 7.81 -21.50
CA LEU A 183 13.04 8.89 -22.32
C LEU A 183 13.50 10.24 -21.77
N ASP A 184 13.74 11.20 -22.67
CA ASP A 184 14.22 12.54 -22.33
C ASP A 184 13.21 13.27 -21.42
N VAL A 185 13.72 13.99 -20.41
CA VAL A 185 12.90 14.77 -19.46
C VAL A 185 11.91 15.72 -20.16
N SER A 186 12.29 16.30 -21.29
CA SER A 186 11.43 17.20 -22.05
C SER A 186 10.13 16.54 -22.53
N LEU A 187 10.10 15.22 -22.75
CA LEU A 187 8.87 14.51 -23.10
C LEU A 187 7.92 14.47 -21.90
N TRP A 188 8.44 14.21 -20.71
CA TRP A 188 7.66 14.17 -19.47
C TRP A 188 7.09 15.54 -19.11
N GLN A 189 7.89 16.60 -19.26
CA GLN A 189 7.45 17.99 -19.08
C GLN A 189 6.29 18.35 -20.02
N LYS A 190 6.36 17.95 -21.29
CA LYS A 190 5.30 18.21 -22.28
C LYS A 190 4.07 17.33 -22.11
N SER A 191 4.20 16.18 -21.45
CA SER A 191 3.09 15.23 -21.27
C SER A 191 2.03 15.67 -20.25
N GLY A 192 2.33 16.69 -19.43
CA GLY A 192 1.47 17.09 -18.30
C GLY A 192 1.59 16.19 -17.06
N HIS A 193 2.43 15.14 -17.11
CA HIS A 193 2.66 14.25 -15.96
C HIS A 193 3.81 14.68 -15.06
N TRP A 194 4.65 15.64 -15.48
CA TRP A 194 5.83 16.06 -14.73
C TRP A 194 5.52 16.44 -13.28
N ASP A 195 4.55 17.33 -13.07
CA ASP A 195 4.22 17.85 -11.75
C ASP A 195 3.74 16.76 -10.78
N ASN A 196 3.12 15.69 -11.31
CA ASN A 196 2.60 14.58 -10.52
C ASN A 196 3.63 13.47 -10.26
N TYR A 197 4.63 13.32 -11.13
CA TYR A 197 5.51 12.15 -11.13
C TYR A 197 7.00 12.47 -10.90
N GLN A 198 7.44 13.72 -10.97
CA GLN A 198 8.87 14.07 -10.86
C GLN A 198 9.53 13.48 -9.60
N ASP A 199 8.85 13.56 -8.45
CA ASP A 199 9.38 13.03 -7.17
C ASP A 199 9.32 11.49 -7.09
N ALA A 200 8.52 10.87 -7.95
CA ALA A 200 8.30 9.44 -8.04
C ALA A 200 8.98 8.80 -9.27
N MET A 201 9.93 9.48 -9.92
CA MET A 201 10.66 9.00 -11.09
C MET A 201 12.12 8.69 -10.78
N PHE A 202 12.71 7.76 -11.54
CA PHE A 202 14.15 7.52 -11.54
C PHE A 202 14.80 8.29 -12.69
N PHE A 203 15.84 9.06 -12.39
CA PHE A 203 16.57 9.86 -13.36
C PHE A 203 17.94 9.26 -13.67
N THR A 204 18.41 9.50 -14.89
CA THR A 204 19.76 9.15 -15.34
C THR A 204 20.26 10.21 -16.32
N GLU A 205 21.56 10.26 -16.55
CA GLU A 205 22.17 11.22 -17.48
C GLU A 205 23.06 10.51 -18.49
N SER A 206 23.10 11.05 -19.71
CA SER A 206 24.02 10.65 -20.76
C SER A 206 24.26 11.83 -21.69
N GLU A 207 25.51 12.06 -22.10
CA GLU A 207 25.86 13.11 -23.08
C GLU A 207 25.26 14.49 -22.79
N LYS A 208 25.28 14.92 -21.51
CA LYS A 208 24.70 16.19 -21.02
C LYS A 208 23.18 16.31 -21.21
N ARG A 209 22.48 15.19 -21.36
CA ARG A 209 21.02 15.13 -21.39
C ARG A 209 20.51 14.35 -20.17
N THR A 210 19.42 14.83 -19.61
CA THR A 210 18.72 14.18 -18.50
C THR A 210 17.57 13.35 -19.05
N TYR A 211 17.52 12.10 -18.60
CA TYR A 211 16.48 11.15 -18.95
C TYR A 211 15.81 10.64 -17.69
N ALA A 212 14.64 10.04 -17.86
CA ALA A 212 13.99 9.30 -16.80
C ALA A 212 13.56 7.91 -17.29
N LEU A 213 13.58 6.94 -16.38
CA LEU A 213 12.89 5.68 -16.61
C LEU A 213 11.38 5.95 -16.62
N LYS A 214 10.67 5.37 -17.59
CA LYS A 214 9.24 5.60 -17.79
C LYS A 214 8.41 5.15 -16.56
N PRO A 215 7.58 6.02 -15.95
CA PRO A 215 6.61 5.62 -14.93
C PRO A 215 5.28 5.13 -15.51
N MET A 216 5.11 5.24 -16.84
CA MET A 216 3.93 4.85 -17.64
C MET A 216 4.30 4.75 -19.13
N ASN A 217 3.49 4.06 -19.95
CA ASN A 217 3.77 3.90 -21.38
C ASN A 217 3.16 4.99 -22.28
N CYS A 218 2.18 5.75 -21.77
CA CYS A 218 1.33 6.66 -22.55
C CYS A 218 2.12 7.59 -23.49
N PRO A 219 3.16 8.33 -23.04
CA PRO A 219 3.89 9.24 -23.92
C PRO A 219 4.63 8.52 -25.07
N GLY A 220 5.08 7.29 -24.83
CA GLY A 220 5.68 6.44 -25.87
C GLY A 220 4.65 6.01 -26.92
N HIS A 221 3.45 5.63 -26.50
CA HIS A 221 2.36 5.25 -27.43
C HIS A 221 1.90 6.45 -28.26
N VAL A 222 1.89 7.65 -27.69
CA VAL A 222 1.65 8.90 -28.44
C VAL A 222 2.74 9.13 -29.49
N GLN A 223 4.01 8.82 -29.21
CA GLN A 223 5.06 8.94 -30.24
C GLN A 223 4.85 7.96 -31.39
N VAL A 224 4.39 6.73 -31.10
CA VAL A 224 4.02 5.75 -32.13
C VAL A 224 2.84 6.25 -32.95
N PHE A 225 1.81 6.80 -32.31
CA PHE A 225 0.67 7.42 -33.02
C PHE A 225 1.12 8.62 -33.87
N ASN A 226 2.05 9.45 -33.40
CA ASN A 226 2.54 10.59 -34.19
C ASN A 226 3.34 10.18 -35.43
N GLN A 227 3.75 8.91 -35.55
CA GLN A 227 4.35 8.39 -36.77
C GLN A 227 3.26 8.03 -37.79
N GLY A 228 3.16 8.85 -38.84
CA GLY A 228 2.20 8.66 -39.92
C GLY A 228 1.08 9.71 -39.91
N LEU A 229 0.29 9.72 -40.98
CA LEU A 229 -0.91 10.53 -41.11
C LEU A 229 -2.11 9.62 -40.88
N HIS A 230 -2.98 9.99 -39.96
CA HIS A 230 -4.20 9.23 -39.64
C HIS A 230 -5.42 9.98 -40.15
N SER A 231 -6.27 9.29 -40.91
CA SER A 231 -7.61 9.74 -41.26
C SER A 231 -8.58 9.41 -40.13
N TYR A 232 -9.70 10.14 -40.05
CA TYR A 232 -10.81 9.77 -39.16
C TYR A 232 -11.34 8.35 -39.44
N ARG A 233 -11.11 7.83 -40.66
CA ARG A 233 -11.48 6.47 -41.06
C ARG A 233 -10.61 5.38 -40.46
N ASP A 234 -9.38 5.73 -40.06
CA ASP A 234 -8.43 4.79 -39.46
C ASP A 234 -8.71 4.62 -37.96
N LEU A 235 -9.42 5.58 -37.35
CA LEU A 235 -9.82 5.53 -35.95
C LEU A 235 -11.03 4.59 -35.75
N PRO A 236 -11.01 3.76 -34.70
CA PRO A 236 -10.08 3.76 -33.57
C PRO A 236 -8.78 2.97 -33.82
N ILE A 237 -7.65 3.54 -33.40
CA ILE A 237 -6.33 2.88 -33.39
C ILE A 237 -6.00 2.47 -31.95
N ARG A 238 -5.56 1.22 -31.75
CA ARG A 238 -5.30 0.67 -30.41
C ARG A 238 -3.89 0.10 -30.32
N TYR A 239 -3.12 0.56 -29.35
CA TYR A 239 -1.80 0.01 -29.04
C TYR A 239 -1.81 -0.67 -27.69
N GLY A 240 -1.29 -1.90 -27.62
CA GLY A 240 -1.09 -2.63 -26.37
C GLY A 240 0.40 -2.83 -26.11
N GLU A 241 0.84 -2.80 -24.86
CA GLU A 241 2.24 -3.05 -24.52
C GLU A 241 2.35 -3.68 -23.12
N PHE A 242 3.01 -4.83 -23.02
CA PHE A 242 3.55 -5.33 -21.75
C PHE A 242 4.80 -4.52 -21.38
N GLY A 243 4.56 -3.26 -20.98
CA GLY A 243 5.60 -2.24 -20.83
C GLY A 243 6.21 -2.27 -19.44
N ALA A 244 7.53 -2.46 -19.36
CA ALA A 244 8.26 -2.41 -18.10
C ALA A 244 8.48 -0.94 -17.65
N CYS A 245 7.75 -0.55 -16.61
CA CYS A 245 7.73 0.78 -16.02
C CYS A 245 8.38 0.79 -14.64
N HIS A 246 8.84 1.96 -14.22
CA HIS A 246 9.47 2.16 -12.91
C HIS A 246 8.93 3.42 -12.21
N ARG A 247 8.64 3.30 -10.91
CA ARG A 247 8.28 4.40 -10.02
C ARG A 247 9.15 4.35 -8.76
N ASN A 248 9.70 5.49 -8.35
CA ASN A 248 10.52 5.63 -7.15
C ASN A 248 9.66 5.72 -5.88
N GLU A 249 8.86 4.67 -5.64
CA GLU A 249 8.00 4.58 -4.45
C GLU A 249 8.83 4.60 -3.16
N PRO A 250 8.32 5.19 -2.05
CA PRO A 250 8.98 5.14 -0.75
C PRO A 250 9.26 3.70 -0.31
N SER A 251 10.47 3.42 0.18
CA SER A 251 10.90 2.06 0.54
C SER A 251 9.97 1.40 1.58
N GLY A 252 9.44 2.17 2.54
CA GLY A 252 8.50 1.69 3.54
C GLY A 252 7.11 1.32 3.01
N ALA A 253 6.77 1.72 1.78
CA ALA A 253 5.49 1.40 1.13
C ALA A 253 5.54 0.12 0.27
N LEU A 254 6.73 -0.47 0.10
CA LEU A 254 6.94 -1.66 -0.73
C LEU A 254 6.42 -2.93 -0.03
N HIS A 255 5.81 -3.84 -0.79
CA HIS A 255 5.18 -5.02 -0.23
C HIS A 255 5.13 -6.23 -1.18
N GLY A 256 6.15 -7.10 -1.09
CA GLY A 256 6.26 -8.29 -1.94
C GLY A 256 6.13 -7.92 -3.43
N ILE A 257 5.18 -8.54 -4.14
CA ILE A 257 4.87 -8.21 -5.54
C ILE A 257 3.61 -7.33 -5.71
N LEU A 258 2.94 -6.91 -4.63
CA LEU A 258 1.72 -6.10 -4.71
C LEU A 258 2.00 -4.60 -4.79
N ARG A 259 3.09 -4.13 -4.18
CA ARG A 259 3.59 -2.75 -4.29
C ARG A 259 5.08 -2.80 -4.53
N VAL A 260 5.48 -2.43 -5.74
CA VAL A 260 6.83 -2.60 -6.30
C VAL A 260 7.27 -1.32 -6.99
N ARG A 261 8.58 -1.13 -7.16
CA ARG A 261 9.14 -0.03 -7.93
C ARG A 261 9.19 -0.33 -9.42
N GLY A 262 9.39 -1.59 -9.79
CA GLY A 262 9.40 -2.06 -11.18
C GLY A 262 8.18 -2.95 -11.44
N PHE A 263 7.40 -2.60 -12.45
CA PHE A 263 6.17 -3.31 -12.78
C PHE A 263 5.94 -3.37 -14.29
N THR A 264 5.13 -4.34 -14.70
CA THR A 264 4.64 -4.47 -16.07
C THR A 264 3.13 -4.58 -15.99
N GLN A 265 2.45 -3.73 -16.74
CA GLN A 265 1.01 -3.80 -16.93
C GLN A 265 0.73 -4.38 -18.31
N ASP A 266 -0.41 -5.02 -18.46
CA ASP A 266 -1.12 -5.19 -19.72
C ASP A 266 -1.70 -3.84 -20.20
N ASP A 267 -0.83 -2.85 -20.37
CA ASP A 267 -1.20 -1.47 -20.70
C ASP A 267 -1.69 -1.34 -22.14
N GLY A 268 -2.58 -0.38 -22.39
CA GLY A 268 -3.07 -0.11 -23.74
C GLY A 268 -3.75 1.23 -23.88
N HIS A 269 -3.55 1.86 -25.04
CA HIS A 269 -4.07 3.18 -25.36
C HIS A 269 -4.89 3.12 -26.65
N VAL A 270 -6.11 3.66 -26.57
CA VAL A 270 -7.04 3.78 -27.70
C VAL A 270 -7.08 5.24 -28.14
N PHE A 271 -6.70 5.48 -29.38
CA PHE A 271 -6.86 6.76 -30.05
C PHE A 271 -8.16 6.70 -30.84
N CYS A 272 -9.14 7.51 -30.43
CA CYS A 272 -10.47 7.54 -31.03
C CYS A 272 -11.01 8.96 -31.08
N THR A 273 -12.06 9.15 -31.87
CA THR A 273 -12.84 10.40 -31.85
C THR A 273 -13.71 10.45 -30.59
N GLU A 274 -14.11 11.65 -30.16
CA GLU A 274 -14.98 11.83 -28.99
C GLU A 274 -16.30 11.02 -29.10
N ASN A 275 -16.87 10.95 -30.29
CA ASN A 275 -18.10 10.19 -30.56
C ASN A 275 -17.94 8.67 -30.42
N GLN A 276 -16.71 8.15 -30.44
CA GLN A 276 -16.42 6.71 -30.32
C GLN A 276 -16.15 6.28 -28.87
N VAL A 277 -15.96 7.22 -27.94
CA VAL A 277 -15.54 6.93 -26.56
C VAL A 277 -16.48 5.94 -25.87
N GLU A 278 -17.79 6.15 -25.95
CA GLU A 278 -18.77 5.27 -25.29
C GLU A 278 -18.71 3.83 -25.83
N ALA A 279 -18.60 3.69 -27.16
CA ALA A 279 -18.53 2.38 -27.81
C ALA A 279 -17.23 1.64 -27.42
N GLU A 280 -16.09 2.34 -27.41
CA GLU A 280 -14.80 1.78 -27.03
C GLU A 280 -14.75 1.37 -25.56
N VAL A 281 -15.31 2.19 -24.66
CA VAL A 281 -15.42 1.87 -23.23
C VAL A 281 -16.32 0.67 -23.00
N THR A 282 -17.47 0.60 -23.70
CA THR A 282 -18.40 -0.54 -23.58
C THR A 282 -17.75 -1.83 -24.07
N ALA A 283 -17.02 -1.78 -25.19
CA ALA A 283 -16.27 -2.93 -25.70
C ALA A 283 -15.19 -3.38 -24.71
N PHE A 284 -14.41 -2.45 -24.15
CA PHE A 284 -13.40 -2.76 -23.14
C PHE A 284 -14.02 -3.36 -21.87
N HIS A 285 -15.15 -2.82 -21.40
CA HIS A 285 -15.86 -3.32 -20.21
C HIS A 285 -16.25 -4.80 -20.36
N GLN A 286 -16.80 -5.17 -21.52
CA GLN A 286 -17.15 -6.57 -21.81
C GLN A 286 -15.91 -7.47 -21.84
N GLN A 287 -14.78 -6.97 -22.37
CA GLN A 287 -13.52 -7.70 -22.39
C GLN A 287 -12.96 -7.92 -20.98
N ALA A 288 -13.02 -6.90 -20.12
CA ALA A 288 -12.52 -6.95 -18.75
C ALA A 288 -13.34 -7.87 -17.84
N LEU A 289 -14.65 -7.96 -18.06
CA LEU A 289 -15.54 -8.85 -17.31
C LEU A 289 -15.66 -10.27 -17.90
N ALA A 290 -15.14 -10.50 -19.12
CA ALA A 290 -15.23 -11.79 -19.75
C ALA A 290 -14.44 -12.85 -18.94
N PRO A 291 -15.06 -13.99 -18.59
CA PRO A 291 -14.34 -15.06 -17.93
C PRO A 291 -13.23 -15.58 -18.86
N PRO A 292 -12.07 -15.99 -18.31
CA PRO A 292 -11.01 -16.56 -19.13
C PRO A 292 -11.53 -17.79 -19.89
N ALA A 293 -11.26 -17.83 -21.19
CA ALA A 293 -11.71 -18.90 -22.07
C ALA A 293 -11.27 -20.27 -21.51
N GLY A 294 -12.22 -21.06 -21.01
CA GLY A 294 -11.99 -22.32 -20.30
C GLY A 294 -12.61 -22.39 -18.89
N ALA A 295 -13.03 -21.26 -18.32
CA ALA A 295 -13.81 -21.21 -17.07
C ALA A 295 -15.32 -21.47 -17.31
N ALA A 296 -15.65 -22.44 -18.17
CA ALA A 296 -17.02 -22.88 -18.37
C ALA A 296 -17.45 -23.71 -17.14
N ALA A 297 -18.41 -23.16 -16.39
CA ALA A 297 -19.40 -23.85 -15.55
C ALA A 297 -18.90 -25.08 -14.75
N GLY A 298 -18.24 -24.82 -13.62
CA GLY A 298 -17.90 -25.82 -12.62
C GLY A 298 -18.11 -25.32 -11.19
N ALA A 299 -19.19 -24.58 -10.94
CA ALA A 299 -19.65 -24.26 -9.59
C ALA A 299 -21.15 -23.90 -9.67
N ALA A 300 -21.97 -24.95 -9.64
CA ALA A 300 -23.34 -24.88 -9.14
C ALA A 300 -23.33 -25.44 -7.71
#